data_AF-A0AAD9ZIR7-F1
#
_entry.id   AF-A0AAD9ZIR7-F1
#
_cell.length_a   1.000
_cell.length_b   1.000
_cell.length_c   1.000
_cell.angle_alpha   90.00
_cell.angle_beta   90.00
_cell.angle_gamma   90.00
#
_symmetry.space_group_name_H-M   'P 1'
#
loop_
_entity.id
_entity.type
_entity.pdbx_description
1 polymer ?
#
loop_
_entity_poly.entity_id
_entity_poly.type
_entity_poly.pdbx_seq_one_letter_code
_entity_poly.pdbx_strand_id
1 'polypeptide(L)'
;MALAKVVPFAVEQWMDEHETHARYNIAETCVASISLDDLKELSEDKTSELWSSSTKLTYGTIRGSEKLRSNLANLYSAKKPLQADKVLITPGAIAANMTVFYGLVGKGDHVICHHPTYQQLYEVPKSLGAEVDLWRAREKRKWQLDIEELKALIRPNTKMIIVNNPQNPTGAIVSKPTLDSLIEIAEEHNLIIMADEVYRPLFHSISPISPDFPPSILSLPYTKVIATGSLSKAYSLAGIRVGWIASRSSELIEACAQARDYTTISVSKIDDQIAAYALSQDVIHGLLGRNIQLAKRNLGILEMFVESFRWACEWVKPVAGTIAFIKFSKMGQDIDDVAFCEKLMEETGVMLCPGRRCFGEEFKGYSDIQTVLMMSGEAWLYLLAVLINAVNLFLQVFFTIMYSDLEWYVVPRDYINPIDLCNRLNTYIVPEAAVHAFLTVLFLINGYWIALILNLPLLAYNAKKIFENQHLLDATEIFRKLNVHKKESFIKLGFHLIMFFFYLYSMIVALIRDESH
;
A
#
# COMPACT_ATOMS: atom_id res chain seq x y z
N MET A 1 21.13 37.01 -20.88
CA MET A 1 21.68 35.98 -19.97
C MET A 1 20.85 34.73 -20.17
N ALA A 2 21.42 33.63 -20.67
CA ALA A 2 20.68 32.38 -20.78
C ALA A 2 20.59 31.75 -19.38
N LEU A 3 19.38 31.43 -18.93
CA LEU A 3 19.20 30.62 -17.71
C LEU A 3 19.82 29.24 -17.94
N ALA A 4 20.30 28.60 -16.87
CA ALA A 4 20.71 27.20 -16.93
C ALA A 4 19.53 26.36 -17.44
N LYS A 5 19.73 25.60 -18.53
CA LYS A 5 18.69 24.75 -19.09
C LYS A 5 18.59 23.47 -18.26
N VAL A 6 17.66 23.42 -17.32
CA VAL A 6 17.24 22.18 -16.66
C VAL A 6 16.02 21.64 -17.40
N VAL A 7 16.07 20.38 -17.83
CA VAL A 7 14.92 19.72 -18.44
C VAL A 7 13.83 19.58 -17.37
N PRO A 8 12.58 20.01 -17.63
CA PRO A 8 11.49 19.82 -16.69
C PRO A 8 11.32 18.34 -16.31
N PHE A 9 11.00 18.09 -15.04
CA PHE A 9 10.73 16.74 -14.57
C PHE A 9 9.31 16.36 -14.95
N ALA A 10 9.13 15.54 -15.99
CA ALA A 10 7.84 15.36 -16.65
C ALA A 10 6.76 14.79 -15.73
N VAL A 11 7.08 13.79 -14.91
CA VAL A 11 6.16 13.26 -13.90
C VAL A 11 5.76 14.35 -12.91
N GLU A 12 6.71 15.09 -12.35
CA GLU A 12 6.39 16.13 -11.35
C GLU A 12 5.59 17.27 -11.97
N GLN A 13 5.87 17.68 -13.21
CA GLN A 13 5.04 18.69 -13.89
C GLN A 13 3.61 18.19 -14.11
N TRP A 14 3.43 16.92 -14.48
CA TRP A 14 2.10 16.33 -14.59
C TRP A 14 1.38 16.27 -13.23
N MET A 15 2.09 15.88 -12.17
CA MET A 15 1.54 15.85 -10.81
C MET A 15 1.17 17.25 -10.32
N ASP A 16 2.04 18.25 -10.47
CA ASP A 16 1.79 19.65 -10.08
C ASP A 16 0.52 20.21 -10.75
N GLU A 17 0.31 19.89 -12.02
CA GLU A 17 -0.84 20.34 -12.81
C GLU A 17 -2.17 19.68 -12.37
N HIS A 18 -2.14 18.41 -11.93
CA HIS A 18 -3.35 17.59 -11.82
C HIS A 18 -3.66 17.06 -10.41
N GLU A 19 -2.67 16.83 -9.56
CA GLU A 19 -2.80 16.09 -8.29
C GLU A 19 -3.83 16.71 -7.34
N THR A 20 -3.82 18.05 -7.20
CA THR A 20 -4.72 18.75 -6.27
C THR A 20 -6.18 18.82 -6.74
N HIS A 21 -6.43 18.49 -8.00
CA HIS A 21 -7.75 18.50 -8.62
C HIS A 21 -8.33 17.09 -8.82
N ALA A 22 -7.50 16.06 -8.73
CA ALA A 22 -7.91 14.67 -8.88
C ALA A 22 -8.85 14.25 -7.74
N ARG A 23 -9.99 13.64 -8.09
CA ARG A 23 -10.88 13.03 -7.10
C ARG A 23 -10.33 11.69 -6.62
N TYR A 24 -9.75 10.93 -7.55
CA TYR A 24 -9.16 9.63 -7.31
C TYR A 24 -7.75 9.61 -7.90
N ASN A 25 -6.76 9.91 -7.07
CA ASN A 25 -5.36 9.86 -7.47
C ASN A 25 -4.85 8.42 -7.33
N ILE A 26 -4.72 7.74 -8.46
CA ILE A 26 -4.03 6.45 -8.58
C ILE A 26 -2.77 6.59 -9.43
N ALA A 27 -2.20 7.79 -9.50
CA ALA A 27 -0.92 8.08 -10.15
C ALA A 27 0.23 8.20 -9.13
N GLU A 28 -0.08 8.37 -7.84
CA GLU A 28 0.93 8.38 -6.78
C GLU A 28 1.64 7.01 -6.72
N THR A 29 2.89 6.96 -6.28
CA THR A 29 3.67 5.71 -6.26
C THR A 29 4.02 5.23 -4.86
N CYS A 30 3.42 5.80 -3.81
CA CYS A 30 3.68 5.42 -2.41
C CYS A 30 2.77 4.26 -1.96
N VAL A 31 3.09 3.59 -0.85
CA VAL A 31 2.04 2.86 -0.12
C VAL A 31 1.20 3.90 0.63
N ALA A 32 -0.12 3.68 0.74
CA ALA A 32 -1.02 4.53 1.53
C ALA A 32 -0.37 5.01 2.83
N SER A 33 -0.24 6.34 2.93
CA SER A 33 0.48 7.05 3.99
C SER A 33 -0.06 6.71 5.37
N ILE A 34 0.78 6.90 6.38
CA ILE A 34 0.49 6.55 7.77
C ILE A 34 0.64 7.77 8.69
N SER A 35 -0.23 7.90 9.68
CA SER A 35 -0.10 8.93 10.72
C SER A 35 0.91 8.52 11.81
N LEU A 36 1.29 9.47 12.66
CA LEU A 36 2.14 9.16 13.81
C LEU A 36 1.43 8.29 14.86
N ASP A 37 0.10 8.36 14.95
CA ASP A 37 -0.67 7.53 15.86
C ASP A 37 -0.78 6.11 15.34
N ASP A 38 -1.02 5.93 14.03
CA ASP A 38 -0.96 4.61 13.39
C ASP A 38 0.42 3.95 13.59
N LEU A 39 1.54 4.71 13.50
CA LEU A 39 2.87 4.16 13.80
C LEU A 39 3.00 3.64 15.23
N LYS A 40 2.44 4.36 16.22
CA LYS A 40 2.40 3.90 17.61
C LYS A 40 1.49 2.69 17.78
N GLU A 41 0.39 2.63 17.04
CA GLU A 41 -0.51 1.47 17.03
C GLU A 41 0.16 0.23 16.44
N LEU A 42 1.06 0.40 15.47
CA LEU A 42 1.86 -0.70 14.92
C LEU A 42 3.00 -1.17 15.85
N SER A 43 3.47 -0.31 16.77
CA SER A 43 4.57 -0.66 17.70
C SER A 43 4.18 -1.76 18.67
N GLU A 44 4.99 -2.80 18.81
CA GLU A 44 4.86 -3.81 19.86
C GLU A 44 5.10 -3.23 21.25
N ASP A 45 5.97 -2.21 21.36
CA ASP A 45 6.18 -1.44 22.59
C ASP A 45 5.34 -0.16 22.59
N LYS A 46 4.30 -0.12 23.44
CA LYS A 46 3.41 1.03 23.62
C LYS A 46 3.97 2.12 24.54
N THR A 47 5.07 1.84 25.22
CA THR A 47 5.71 2.79 26.16
C THR A 47 6.80 3.63 25.48
N SER A 48 7.29 3.20 24.33
CA SER A 48 8.32 3.89 23.55
C SER A 48 7.81 5.24 23.03
N GLU A 49 8.48 6.32 23.46
CA GLU A 49 8.20 7.66 22.94
C GLU A 49 8.74 7.81 21.50
N LEU A 50 7.87 8.27 20.60
CA LEU A 50 8.20 8.50 19.19
C LEU A 50 9.14 9.70 19.01
N TRP A 51 8.92 10.77 19.78
CA TRP A 51 9.76 11.97 19.84
C TRP A 51 9.52 12.73 21.15
N SER A 52 10.49 13.54 21.56
CA SER A 52 10.37 14.39 22.76
C SER A 52 10.24 15.87 22.39
N SER A 53 9.18 16.52 22.87
CA SER A 53 8.93 17.96 22.71
C SER A 53 9.99 18.84 23.37
N SER A 54 10.79 18.28 24.28
CA SER A 54 11.92 18.96 24.92
C SER A 54 13.21 18.94 24.08
N THR A 55 13.22 18.23 22.94
CA THR A 55 14.39 18.10 22.07
C THR A 55 14.79 19.45 21.50
N LYS A 56 16.02 19.89 21.77
CA LYS A 56 16.60 21.08 21.13
C LYS A 56 16.77 20.84 19.62
N LEU A 57 16.17 21.72 18.82
CA LEU A 57 16.17 21.71 17.35
C LEU A 57 17.44 22.34 16.77
N THR A 58 18.58 21.71 17.05
CA THR A 58 19.88 22.05 16.41
C THR A 58 20.02 21.33 15.07
N TYR A 59 21.13 21.52 14.36
CA TYR A 59 21.50 20.71 13.18
C TYR A 59 21.49 19.19 13.41
N GLY A 60 21.47 18.75 14.68
CA GLY A 60 21.47 17.33 15.04
C GLY A 60 22.78 16.64 14.70
N THR A 61 22.69 15.33 14.46
CA THR A 61 23.80 14.53 13.94
C THR A 61 23.87 14.71 12.42
N ILE A 62 24.94 15.33 11.94
CA ILE A 62 25.10 15.71 10.52
C ILE A 62 24.91 14.52 9.56
N ARG A 63 25.41 13.34 9.93
CA ARG A 63 25.26 12.11 9.12
C ARG A 63 23.95 11.34 9.36
N GLY A 64 23.14 11.78 10.32
CA GLY A 64 22.00 11.04 10.87
C GLY A 64 22.32 10.35 12.20
N SER A 65 21.29 10.11 13.00
CA SER A 65 21.46 9.55 14.35
C SER A 65 22.02 8.13 14.28
N GLU A 66 22.77 7.74 15.30
CA GLU A 66 23.30 6.38 15.40
C GLU A 66 22.17 5.34 15.43
N LYS A 67 21.04 5.65 16.09
CA LYS A 67 19.85 4.79 16.13
C LYS A 67 19.30 4.56 14.71
N LEU A 68 19.04 5.64 13.96
CA LEU A 68 18.52 5.52 12.59
C LEU A 68 19.50 4.79 11.67
N ARG A 69 20.78 5.18 11.67
CA ARG A 69 21.80 4.54 10.82
C ARG A 69 21.99 3.06 11.15
N SER A 70 21.91 2.68 12.43
CA SER A 70 21.99 1.27 12.85
C SER A 70 20.78 0.48 12.38
N ASN A 71 19.57 1.02 12.54
CA ASN A 71 18.33 0.38 12.05
C ASN A 71 18.38 0.15 10.53
N LEU A 72 18.82 1.16 9.76
CA LEU A 72 19.00 1.04 8.32
C LEU A 72 20.09 0.03 7.95
N ALA A 73 21.23 0.04 8.63
CA ALA A 73 22.31 -0.91 8.38
C ALA A 73 21.86 -2.36 8.62
N ASN A 74 20.98 -2.59 9.61
CA ASN A 74 20.40 -3.91 9.88
C ASN A 74 19.56 -4.44 8.69
N LEU A 75 18.90 -3.57 7.92
CA LEU A 75 18.15 -3.96 6.71
C LEU A 75 19.03 -4.62 5.64
N TYR A 76 20.33 -4.29 5.62
CA TYR A 76 21.31 -4.79 4.66
C TYR A 76 22.26 -5.86 5.24
N SER A 77 22.00 -6.31 6.48
CA SER A 77 22.93 -7.14 7.24
C SER A 77 22.65 -8.65 7.16
N ALA A 78 21.60 -9.07 6.45
CA ALA A 78 21.13 -10.46 6.42
C ALA A 78 22.22 -11.50 6.06
N LYS A 79 23.15 -11.18 5.14
CA LYS A 79 24.28 -12.06 4.77
C LYS A 79 25.60 -11.68 5.43
N LYS A 80 25.82 -10.38 5.62
CA LYS A 80 27.06 -9.82 6.16
C LYS A 80 26.73 -8.53 6.91
N PRO A 81 27.13 -8.36 8.17
CA PRO A 81 26.87 -7.13 8.91
C PRO A 81 27.34 -5.89 8.14
N LEU A 82 26.49 -4.86 8.10
CA LEU A 82 26.81 -3.51 7.66
C LEU A 82 26.88 -2.62 8.90
N GLN A 83 27.91 -1.79 8.99
CA GLN A 83 28.09 -0.89 10.13
C GLN A 83 27.35 0.44 9.91
N ALA A 84 26.96 1.12 10.98
CA ALA A 84 26.18 2.37 10.90
C ALA A 84 26.93 3.52 10.19
N ASP A 85 28.26 3.53 10.19
CA ASP A 85 29.08 4.50 9.47
C ASP A 85 29.04 4.32 7.95
N LYS A 86 28.51 3.19 7.47
CA LYS A 86 28.28 2.87 6.05
C LYS A 86 26.95 3.37 5.50
N VAL A 87 26.22 4.15 6.31
CA VAL A 87 24.93 4.72 5.97
C VAL A 87 24.99 6.23 6.18
N LEU A 88 24.50 6.98 5.21
CA LEU A 88 24.38 8.43 5.24
C LEU A 88 22.94 8.84 5.04
N ILE A 89 22.38 9.61 5.97
CA ILE A 89 20.97 10.04 5.92
C ILE A 89 20.83 11.30 5.06
N THR A 90 19.74 11.36 4.28
CA THR A 90 19.44 12.45 3.33
C THR A 90 17.97 12.85 3.37
N PRO A 91 17.61 14.07 2.91
CA PRO A 91 16.21 14.47 2.73
C PRO A 91 15.49 13.69 1.60
N GLY A 92 15.11 12.45 1.87
CA GLY A 92 14.53 11.53 0.89
C GLY A 92 15.54 10.95 -0.09
N ALA A 93 15.07 10.03 -0.93
CA ALA A 93 15.88 9.39 -1.97
C ALA A 93 16.27 10.36 -3.09
N ILE A 94 15.44 11.37 -3.37
CA ILE A 94 15.76 12.40 -4.37
C ILE A 94 17.05 13.15 -4.01
N ALA A 95 17.25 13.50 -2.73
CA ALA A 95 18.48 14.11 -2.25
C ALA A 95 19.64 13.10 -2.18
N ALA A 96 19.35 11.82 -1.88
CA ALA A 96 20.34 10.74 -1.93
C ALA A 96 20.95 10.62 -3.33
N ASN A 97 20.11 10.45 -4.34
CA ASN A 97 20.49 10.32 -5.74
C ASN A 97 21.26 11.56 -6.22
N MET A 98 20.75 12.76 -5.94
CA MET A 98 21.44 14.01 -6.27
C MET A 98 22.83 14.09 -5.63
N THR A 99 22.96 13.71 -4.35
CA THR A 99 24.25 13.75 -3.64
C THR A 99 25.25 12.75 -4.21
N VAL A 100 24.79 11.54 -4.60
CA VAL A 100 25.62 10.55 -5.27
C VAL A 100 26.15 11.10 -6.59
N PHE A 101 25.29 11.66 -7.44
CA PHE A 101 25.71 12.21 -8.73
C PHE A 101 26.60 13.44 -8.56
N TYR A 102 26.25 14.36 -7.68
CA TYR A 102 27.04 15.57 -7.42
C TYR A 102 28.44 15.27 -6.88
N GLY A 103 28.58 14.21 -6.07
CA GLY A 103 29.86 13.79 -5.51
C GLY A 103 30.71 12.92 -6.43
N LEU A 104 30.11 12.19 -7.38
CA LEU A 104 30.78 11.12 -8.12
C LEU A 104 30.73 11.26 -9.63
N VAL A 105 29.90 12.13 -10.21
CA VAL A 105 29.73 12.26 -11.66
C VAL A 105 30.03 13.68 -12.09
N GLY A 106 30.74 13.83 -13.21
CA GLY A 106 31.02 15.13 -13.79
C GLY A 106 31.30 15.07 -15.28
N LYS A 107 31.77 16.20 -15.81
CA LYS A 107 32.05 16.37 -17.23
C LYS A 107 33.08 15.35 -17.74
N GLY A 108 32.73 14.65 -18.82
CA GLY A 108 33.60 13.66 -19.48
C GLY A 108 33.43 12.23 -18.97
N ASP A 109 32.69 12.03 -17.88
CA ASP A 109 32.29 10.71 -17.44
C ASP A 109 31.20 10.15 -18.39
N HIS A 110 31.19 8.83 -18.56
CA HIS A 110 30.10 8.13 -19.21
C HIS A 110 29.31 7.31 -18.17
N VAL A 111 27.99 7.41 -18.22
CA VAL A 111 27.04 6.76 -17.30
C VAL A 111 26.05 5.93 -18.11
N ILE A 112 25.79 4.70 -17.66
CA ILE A 112 24.78 3.84 -18.26
C ILE A 112 23.62 3.75 -17.28
N CYS A 113 22.41 4.13 -17.70
CA CYS A 113 21.23 4.10 -16.85
C CYS A 113 20.17 3.18 -17.46
N HIS A 114 19.64 2.23 -16.68
CA HIS A 114 18.53 1.41 -17.16
C HIS A 114 17.28 2.27 -17.48
N HIS A 115 16.47 1.85 -18.46
CA HIS A 115 15.34 2.65 -18.94
C HIS A 115 14.16 1.76 -19.40
N PRO A 116 12.88 2.11 -19.12
CA PRO A 116 12.43 3.30 -18.40
C PRO A 116 12.81 3.25 -16.92
N THR A 117 12.96 4.43 -16.33
CA THR A 117 13.26 4.61 -14.91
C THR A 117 12.87 6.01 -14.42
N TYR A 118 13.04 6.26 -13.13
CA TYR A 118 12.85 7.58 -12.54
C TYR A 118 13.79 8.63 -13.18
N GLN A 119 13.22 9.71 -13.73
CA GLN A 119 13.91 10.65 -14.62
C GLN A 119 15.22 11.23 -14.03
N GLN A 120 15.27 11.42 -12.72
CA GLN A 120 16.47 11.92 -12.03
C GLN A 120 17.72 11.10 -12.34
N LEU A 121 17.56 9.77 -12.48
CA LEU A 121 18.68 8.83 -12.60
C LEU A 121 19.46 8.98 -13.91
N TYR A 122 18.89 9.62 -14.94
CA TYR A 122 19.59 9.90 -16.20
C TYR A 122 19.71 11.38 -16.54
N GLU A 123 18.75 12.24 -16.16
CA GLU A 123 18.85 13.68 -16.46
C GLU A 123 19.82 14.42 -15.53
N VAL A 124 19.98 14.02 -14.26
CA VAL A 124 20.94 14.68 -13.36
C VAL A 124 22.39 14.44 -13.80
N PRO A 125 22.84 13.20 -14.05
CA PRO A 125 24.18 12.96 -14.61
C PRO A 125 24.46 13.79 -15.88
N LYS A 126 23.48 13.85 -16.79
CA LYS A 126 23.57 14.64 -18.02
C LYS A 126 23.70 16.14 -17.74
N SER A 127 22.95 16.66 -16.78
CA SER A 127 23.03 18.07 -16.36
C SER A 127 24.39 18.44 -15.76
N LEU A 128 25.10 17.47 -15.17
CA LEU A 128 26.46 17.61 -14.63
C LEU A 128 27.55 17.46 -15.72
N GLY A 129 27.16 17.22 -16.98
CA GLY A 129 28.06 17.13 -18.13
C GLY A 129 28.55 15.72 -18.47
N ALA A 130 27.98 14.68 -17.85
CA ALA A 130 28.25 13.30 -18.24
C ALA A 130 27.51 12.93 -19.54
N GLU A 131 28.10 12.02 -20.31
CA GLU A 131 27.40 11.33 -21.38
C GLU A 131 26.56 10.21 -20.78
N VAL A 132 25.30 10.08 -21.20
CA VAL A 132 24.37 9.09 -20.64
C VAL A 132 23.80 8.21 -21.73
N ASP A 133 24.09 6.92 -21.67
CA ASP A 133 23.45 5.89 -22.49
C ASP A 133 22.34 5.19 -21.71
N LEU A 134 21.24 4.89 -22.38
CA LEU A 134 20.07 4.23 -21.79
C LEU A 134 20.11 2.72 -22.08
N TRP A 135 20.12 1.89 -21.03
CA TRP A 135 20.08 0.43 -21.09
C TRP A 135 18.63 -0.05 -21.05
N ARG A 136 18.09 -0.46 -22.20
CA ARG A 136 16.63 -0.50 -22.40
C ARG A 136 16.00 -1.84 -22.00
N ALA A 137 15.12 -1.80 -21.00
CA ALA A 137 14.17 -2.85 -20.70
C ALA A 137 13.08 -2.92 -21.77
N ARG A 138 12.64 -4.13 -22.14
CA ARG A 138 11.65 -4.33 -23.21
C ARG A 138 10.46 -5.13 -22.71
N GLU A 139 9.25 -4.65 -22.97
CA GLU A 139 8.00 -5.33 -22.63
C GLU A 139 7.96 -6.79 -23.14
N LYS A 140 8.39 -7.02 -24.39
CA LYS A 140 8.46 -8.37 -25.01
C LYS A 140 9.32 -9.36 -24.22
N ARG A 141 10.21 -8.86 -23.36
CA ARG A 141 11.05 -9.64 -22.44
C ARG A 141 10.62 -9.45 -20.98
N LYS A 142 9.35 -9.11 -20.74
CA LYS A 142 8.79 -8.84 -19.41
C LYS A 142 9.58 -7.78 -18.64
N TRP A 143 10.04 -6.74 -19.33
CA TRP A 143 10.87 -5.66 -18.78
C TRP A 143 12.24 -6.10 -18.22
N GLN A 144 12.71 -7.29 -18.60
CA GLN A 144 14.07 -7.73 -18.26
C GLN A 144 15.12 -6.95 -19.08
N LEU A 145 16.26 -6.74 -18.45
CA LEU A 145 17.42 -6.08 -19.04
C LEU A 145 18.34 -7.09 -19.73
N ASP A 146 18.96 -6.68 -20.84
CA ASP A 146 19.86 -7.52 -21.64
C ASP A 146 21.32 -7.25 -21.31
N ILE A 147 22.03 -8.25 -20.79
CA ILE A 147 23.44 -8.13 -20.42
C ILE A 147 24.34 -7.89 -21.63
N GLU A 148 24.00 -8.41 -22.82
CA GLU A 148 24.80 -8.18 -24.02
C GLU A 148 24.65 -6.74 -24.53
N GLU A 149 23.47 -6.13 -24.33
CA GLU A 149 23.27 -4.70 -24.59
C GLU A 149 24.13 -3.87 -23.64
N LEU A 150 24.20 -4.22 -22.34
CA LEU A 150 25.06 -3.53 -21.37
C LEU A 150 26.54 -3.57 -21.79
N LYS A 151 27.06 -4.74 -22.18
CA LYS A 151 28.45 -4.88 -22.63
C LYS A 151 28.76 -3.98 -23.83
N ALA A 152 27.82 -3.88 -24.78
CA ALA A 152 27.98 -3.03 -25.96
C ALA A 152 27.96 -1.53 -25.65
N LEU A 153 27.32 -1.11 -24.55
CA LEU A 153 27.27 0.28 -24.12
C LEU A 153 28.53 0.72 -23.35
N ILE A 154 29.34 -0.21 -22.84
CA ILE A 154 30.54 0.12 -22.05
C ILE A 154 31.61 0.78 -22.93
N ARG A 155 32.21 1.85 -22.39
CA ARG A 155 33.25 2.67 -23.00
C ARG A 155 34.44 2.78 -22.04
N PRO A 156 35.64 3.17 -22.52
CA PRO A 156 36.80 3.37 -21.65
C PRO A 156 36.60 4.42 -20.53
N ASN A 157 35.69 5.37 -20.72
CA ASN A 157 35.33 6.39 -19.73
C ASN A 157 34.01 6.08 -19.00
N THR A 158 33.44 4.87 -19.13
CA THR A 158 32.29 4.47 -18.32
C THR A 158 32.71 4.50 -16.85
N LYS A 159 31.91 5.18 -16.03
CA LYS A 159 32.17 5.35 -14.60
C LYS A 159 31.12 4.69 -13.72
N MET A 160 29.85 4.75 -14.16
CA MET A 160 28.73 4.30 -13.34
C MET A 160 27.67 3.58 -14.17
N ILE A 161 27.14 2.49 -13.62
CA ILE A 161 25.92 1.82 -14.09
C ILE A 161 24.83 2.04 -13.05
N ILE A 162 23.64 2.47 -13.49
CA ILE A 162 22.52 2.82 -12.62
C ILE A 162 21.35 1.88 -12.90
N VAL A 163 20.81 1.30 -11.82
CA VAL A 163 19.59 0.48 -11.82
C VAL A 163 18.62 0.98 -10.76
N ASN A 164 17.32 0.81 -10.99
CA ASN A 164 16.24 1.01 -10.03
C ASN A 164 15.54 -0.33 -9.85
N ASN A 165 15.56 -0.89 -8.63
CA ASN A 165 15.14 -2.25 -8.38
C ASN A 165 14.39 -2.38 -7.04
N PRO A 166 13.07 -2.62 -7.04
CA PRO A 166 12.15 -2.73 -8.18
C PRO A 166 12.08 -1.49 -9.10
N GLN A 167 11.73 -1.70 -10.37
CA GLN A 167 11.75 -0.68 -11.43
C GLN A 167 10.49 0.21 -11.43
N ASN A 168 10.67 1.53 -11.48
CA ASN A 168 9.65 2.52 -11.83
C ASN A 168 9.59 2.73 -13.36
N PRO A 169 8.44 2.63 -14.06
CA PRO A 169 7.06 2.40 -13.59
C PRO A 169 6.60 0.93 -13.66
N THR A 170 7.46 0.01 -14.08
CA THR A 170 7.03 -1.33 -14.52
C THR A 170 6.68 -2.29 -13.37
N GLY A 171 7.18 -2.05 -12.16
CA GLY A 171 7.11 -2.99 -11.04
C GLY A 171 7.88 -4.30 -11.28
N ALA A 172 8.71 -4.32 -12.32
CA ALA A 172 9.61 -5.44 -12.62
C ALA A 172 10.85 -5.40 -11.71
N ILE A 173 11.58 -6.51 -11.70
CA ILE A 173 12.81 -6.66 -10.91
C ILE A 173 14.01 -6.87 -11.83
N VAL A 174 15.17 -6.41 -11.37
CA VAL A 174 16.46 -6.86 -11.90
C VAL A 174 16.80 -8.15 -11.15
N SER A 175 16.60 -9.29 -11.81
CA SER A 175 16.73 -10.62 -11.21
C SER A 175 18.11 -10.86 -10.60
N LYS A 176 18.23 -11.77 -9.62
CA LYS A 176 19.54 -12.13 -9.06
C LYS A 176 20.55 -12.56 -10.13
N PRO A 177 20.23 -13.44 -11.11
CA PRO A 177 21.18 -13.75 -12.19
C PRO A 177 21.66 -12.52 -12.96
N THR A 178 20.76 -11.59 -13.28
CA THR A 178 21.12 -10.32 -13.94
C THR A 178 22.02 -9.45 -13.05
N LEU A 179 21.75 -9.38 -11.75
CA LEU A 179 22.58 -8.65 -10.79
C LEU A 179 23.97 -9.28 -10.64
N ASP A 180 24.06 -10.62 -10.62
CA ASP A 180 25.35 -11.33 -10.56
C ASP A 180 26.19 -11.01 -11.82
N SER A 181 25.61 -11.08 -13.02
CA SER A 181 26.32 -10.69 -14.25
C SER A 181 26.69 -9.21 -14.29
N LEU A 182 25.84 -8.33 -13.77
CA LEU A 182 26.14 -6.90 -13.65
C LEU A 182 27.35 -6.66 -12.74
N ILE A 183 27.46 -7.40 -11.62
CA ILE A 183 28.59 -7.33 -10.71
C ILE A 183 29.88 -7.79 -11.39
N GLU A 184 29.85 -8.92 -12.11
CA GLU A 184 31.01 -9.44 -12.84
C GLU A 184 31.55 -8.39 -13.83
N ILE A 185 30.66 -7.77 -14.61
CA ILE A 185 31.01 -6.73 -15.58
C ILE A 185 31.57 -5.48 -14.87
N ALA A 186 30.93 -5.03 -13.79
CA ALA A 186 31.41 -3.87 -13.05
C ALA A 186 32.76 -4.12 -12.39
N GLU A 187 33.03 -5.34 -11.92
CA GLU A 187 34.33 -5.73 -11.38
C GLU A 187 35.41 -5.73 -12.47
N GLU A 188 35.13 -6.33 -13.63
CA GLU A 188 36.02 -6.36 -14.79
C GLU A 188 36.43 -4.97 -15.25
N HIS A 189 35.48 -4.04 -15.30
CA HIS A 189 35.70 -2.67 -15.79
C HIS A 189 35.92 -1.64 -14.67
N ASN A 190 35.98 -2.07 -13.40
CA ASN A 190 36.16 -1.21 -12.22
C ASN A 190 35.13 -0.07 -12.10
N LEU A 191 33.86 -0.38 -12.40
CA LEU A 191 32.74 0.57 -12.47
C LEU A 191 32.00 0.70 -11.13
N ILE A 192 31.42 1.87 -10.87
CA ILE A 192 30.49 2.04 -9.75
C ILE A 192 29.10 1.53 -10.16
N ILE A 193 28.43 0.77 -9.31
CA ILE A 193 27.00 0.45 -9.49
C ILE A 193 26.18 1.26 -8.49
N MET A 194 25.19 2.01 -8.98
CA MET A 194 24.17 2.63 -8.14
C MET A 194 22.85 1.90 -8.32
N ALA A 195 22.27 1.41 -7.22
CA ALA A 195 20.94 0.83 -7.18
C ALA A 195 20.00 1.72 -6.38
N ASP A 196 19.01 2.33 -7.04
CA ASP A 196 17.88 2.95 -6.35
C ASP A 196 16.90 1.84 -5.93
N GLU A 197 16.81 1.60 -4.62
CA GLU A 197 16.03 0.50 -4.03
C GLU A 197 14.80 1.02 -3.25
N VAL A 198 14.24 2.18 -3.59
CA VAL A 198 13.11 2.77 -2.82
C VAL A 198 11.88 1.87 -2.66
N TYR A 199 11.61 0.97 -3.61
CA TYR A 199 10.49 0.02 -3.53
C TYR A 199 10.82 -1.25 -2.74
N ARG A 200 12.09 -1.46 -2.35
CA ARG A 200 12.47 -2.56 -1.46
C ARG A 200 11.96 -2.25 -0.04
N PRO A 201 11.35 -3.22 0.70
CA PRO A 201 11.23 -4.65 0.40
C PRO A 201 9.83 -5.11 -0.07
N LEU A 202 9.08 -4.28 -0.82
CA LEU A 202 7.72 -4.62 -1.27
C LEU A 202 7.72 -5.65 -2.41
N PHE A 203 8.00 -6.90 -2.11
CA PHE A 203 7.91 -8.01 -3.06
C PHE A 203 6.61 -8.79 -2.81
N HIS A 204 5.58 -8.54 -3.63
CA HIS A 204 4.25 -9.11 -3.42
C HIS A 204 4.00 -10.38 -4.25
N SER A 205 4.69 -10.55 -5.39
CA SER A 205 4.47 -11.69 -6.30
C SER A 205 5.74 -12.46 -6.67
N ILE A 206 6.78 -12.33 -5.85
CA ILE A 206 7.98 -13.18 -5.92
C ILE A 206 8.40 -13.63 -4.52
N SER A 207 8.71 -14.92 -4.38
CA SER A 207 9.12 -15.51 -3.11
C SER A 207 10.62 -15.31 -2.85
N PRO A 208 11.07 -15.05 -1.61
CA PRO A 208 12.49 -14.97 -1.26
C PRO A 208 13.33 -16.21 -1.58
N ILE A 209 12.70 -17.39 -1.73
CA ILE A 209 13.39 -18.63 -2.12
C ILE A 209 13.58 -18.77 -3.63
N SER A 210 12.94 -17.90 -4.43
CA SER A 210 13.05 -17.94 -5.89
C SER A 210 14.50 -17.65 -6.30
N PRO A 211 15.06 -18.38 -7.28
CA PRO A 211 16.38 -18.06 -7.82
C PRO A 211 16.44 -16.65 -8.44
N ASP A 212 15.30 -16.11 -8.87
CA ASP A 212 15.21 -14.77 -9.46
C ASP A 212 15.06 -13.66 -8.41
N PHE A 213 14.81 -14.01 -7.12
CA PHE A 213 14.55 -13.02 -6.08
C PHE A 213 15.75 -12.08 -5.93
N PRO A 214 15.56 -10.76 -6.14
CA PRO A 214 16.68 -9.84 -6.24
C PRO A 214 17.19 -9.50 -4.84
N PRO A 215 18.42 -9.86 -4.43
CA PRO A 215 19.00 -9.32 -3.20
C PRO A 215 19.21 -7.80 -3.34
N SER A 216 19.42 -7.10 -2.22
CA SER A 216 19.97 -5.74 -2.32
C SER A 216 21.35 -5.80 -2.97
N ILE A 217 21.72 -4.80 -3.77
CA ILE A 217 23.04 -4.71 -4.40
C ILE A 217 24.17 -4.81 -3.36
N LEU A 218 23.92 -4.30 -2.15
CA LEU A 218 24.87 -4.34 -1.04
C LEU A 218 25.16 -5.77 -0.59
N SER A 219 24.23 -6.70 -0.75
CA SER A 219 24.40 -8.11 -0.32
C SER A 219 25.30 -8.94 -1.25
N LEU A 220 25.72 -8.37 -2.38
CA LEU A 220 26.62 -8.99 -3.35
C LEU A 220 28.10 -8.69 -3.00
N PRO A 221 29.06 -9.50 -3.47
CA PRO A 221 30.45 -9.43 -3.01
C PRO A 221 31.20 -8.14 -3.39
N TYR A 222 30.79 -7.49 -4.49
CA TYR A 222 31.47 -6.30 -5.01
C TYR A 222 31.21 -5.05 -4.16
N THR A 223 32.26 -4.25 -3.94
CA THR A 223 32.25 -3.20 -2.92
C THR A 223 32.00 -1.80 -3.47
N LYS A 224 32.25 -1.54 -4.77
CA LYS A 224 31.97 -0.25 -5.42
C LYS A 224 30.51 -0.13 -5.82
N VAL A 225 29.63 -0.39 -4.84
CA VAL A 225 28.18 -0.34 -5.02
C VAL A 225 27.57 0.65 -4.05
N ILE A 226 26.54 1.34 -4.49
CA ILE A 226 25.74 2.29 -3.71
C ILE A 226 24.29 1.84 -3.79
N ALA A 227 23.64 1.69 -2.64
CA ALA A 227 22.19 1.60 -2.58
C ALA A 227 21.62 2.93 -2.09
N THR A 228 20.61 3.46 -2.78
CA THR A 228 19.80 4.57 -2.27
C THR A 228 18.40 4.07 -1.90
N GLY A 229 17.79 4.71 -0.92
CA GLY A 229 16.46 4.34 -0.44
C GLY A 229 15.77 5.47 0.30
N SER A 230 14.49 5.26 0.62
CA SER A 230 13.71 6.20 1.43
C SER A 230 12.59 5.53 2.18
N LEU A 231 12.09 6.23 3.20
CA LEU A 231 10.87 5.84 3.88
C LEU A 231 9.60 6.23 3.11
N SER A 232 9.72 6.90 1.97
CA SER A 232 8.57 7.44 1.24
C SER A 232 7.69 6.38 0.59
N LYS A 233 8.31 5.36 -0.04
CA LYS A 233 7.59 4.37 -0.84
C LYS A 233 7.22 3.15 0.00
N ALA A 234 8.19 2.27 0.26
CA ALA A 234 7.95 1.01 0.96
C ALA A 234 7.44 1.15 2.41
N TYR A 235 7.69 2.30 3.04
CA TYR A 235 7.45 2.52 4.47
C TYR A 235 6.35 3.55 4.77
N SER A 236 5.56 3.99 3.77
CA SER A 236 4.39 4.87 3.95
C SER A 236 4.65 6.25 4.58
N LEU A 237 5.89 6.72 4.61
CA LEU A 237 6.30 7.94 5.32
C LEU A 237 6.89 8.96 4.35
N ALA A 238 6.14 9.27 3.29
CA ALA A 238 6.54 10.28 2.32
C ALA A 238 6.69 11.66 2.98
N GLY A 239 5.83 12.02 3.95
CA GLY A 239 5.80 13.34 4.57
C GLY A 239 7.05 13.75 5.37
N ILE A 240 7.78 12.80 5.97
CA ILE A 240 8.95 13.11 6.81
C ILE A 240 10.24 13.35 6.00
N ARG A 241 10.20 13.10 4.69
CA ARG A 241 11.33 13.34 3.78
C ARG A 241 12.66 12.71 4.25
N VAL A 242 12.65 11.44 4.69
CA VAL A 242 13.89 10.73 5.09
C VAL A 242 14.27 9.68 4.05
N GLY A 243 15.54 9.73 3.63
CA GLY A 243 16.18 8.73 2.79
C GLY A 243 17.62 8.51 3.19
N TRP A 244 18.32 7.68 2.42
CA TRP A 244 19.70 7.32 2.74
C TRP A 244 20.51 6.91 1.50
N ILE A 245 21.82 6.99 1.66
CA ILE A 245 22.85 6.39 0.83
C ILE A 245 23.55 5.34 1.68
N ALA A 246 23.67 4.11 1.18
CA ALA A 246 24.39 3.03 1.84
C ALA A 246 25.43 2.42 0.90
N SER A 247 26.65 2.21 1.39
CA SER A 247 27.73 1.59 0.62
C SER A 247 28.73 0.91 1.55
N ARG A 248 29.23 -0.26 1.16
CA ARG A 248 30.32 -0.92 1.87
C ARG A 248 31.66 -0.17 1.69
N SER A 249 31.80 0.62 0.62
CA SER A 249 32.98 1.45 0.38
C SER A 249 32.94 2.71 1.25
N SER A 250 33.93 2.86 2.15
CA SER A 250 34.10 4.11 2.91
C SER A 250 34.39 5.28 1.99
N GLU A 251 35.17 5.08 0.94
CA GLU A 251 35.52 6.14 -0.03
C GLU A 251 34.26 6.76 -0.66
N LEU A 252 33.30 5.92 -1.08
CA LEU A 252 32.05 6.38 -1.67
C LEU A 252 31.17 7.12 -0.65
N ILE A 253 31.11 6.63 0.60
CA ILE A 253 30.37 7.30 1.67
C ILE A 253 30.98 8.65 2.02
N GLU A 254 32.31 8.75 2.10
CA GLU A 254 33.00 10.01 2.40
C GLU A 254 32.84 11.03 1.27
N ALA A 255 32.94 10.60 0.00
CA ALA A 255 32.68 11.47 -1.14
C ALA A 255 31.24 12.03 -1.12
N CYS A 256 30.25 11.18 -0.85
CA CYS A 256 28.86 11.62 -0.68
C CYS A 256 28.69 12.54 0.54
N ALA A 257 29.39 12.26 1.64
CA ALA A 257 29.32 13.07 2.85
C ALA A 257 29.87 14.48 2.66
N GLN A 258 30.94 14.63 1.87
CA GLN A 258 31.51 15.93 1.48
C GLN A 258 30.57 16.66 0.50
N ALA A 259 30.00 15.95 -0.46
CA ALA A 259 29.03 16.51 -1.40
C ALA A 259 27.76 17.04 -0.71
N ARG A 260 27.27 16.35 0.33
CA ARG A 260 26.10 16.75 1.13
C ARG A 260 26.27 18.12 1.78
N ASP A 261 27.50 18.51 2.14
CA ASP A 261 27.76 19.79 2.81
C ASP A 261 27.41 21.00 1.92
N TYR A 262 27.34 20.81 0.60
CA TYR A 262 26.93 21.85 -0.36
C TYR A 262 25.43 21.92 -0.61
N THR A 263 24.66 20.90 -0.19
CA THR A 263 23.25 20.78 -0.57
C THR A 263 22.33 20.95 0.62
N THR A 264 22.51 20.16 1.68
CA THR A 264 21.51 20.08 2.77
C THR A 264 22.10 20.13 4.17
N ILE A 265 23.41 19.90 4.34
CA ILE A 265 24.10 19.79 5.64
C ILE A 265 23.64 18.58 6.45
N SER A 266 22.38 18.55 6.93
CA SER A 266 21.82 17.46 7.73
C SER A 266 20.31 17.29 7.49
N VAL A 267 19.72 16.24 8.06
CA VAL A 267 18.27 16.03 8.08
C VAL A 267 17.68 16.57 9.37
N SER A 268 16.41 16.98 9.31
CA SER A 268 15.60 17.37 10.47
C SER A 268 15.68 16.34 11.59
N LYS A 269 15.91 16.80 12.83
CA LYS A 269 15.96 15.91 14.01
C LYS A 269 14.62 15.25 14.30
N ILE A 270 13.52 15.92 13.99
CA ILE A 270 12.17 15.36 14.20
C ILE A 270 11.97 14.22 13.20
N ASP A 271 12.29 14.45 11.93
CA ASP A 271 12.14 13.45 10.88
C ASP A 271 13.07 12.25 11.10
N ASP A 272 14.31 12.48 11.56
CA ASP A 272 15.24 11.42 11.96
C ASP A 272 14.68 10.58 13.11
N GLN A 273 14.10 11.19 14.14
CA GLN A 273 13.48 10.47 15.27
C GLN A 273 12.28 9.62 14.82
N ILE A 274 11.39 10.19 13.99
CA ILE A 274 10.24 9.47 13.44
C ILE A 274 10.71 8.28 12.60
N ALA A 275 11.71 8.48 11.73
CA ALA A 275 12.28 7.41 10.92
C ALA A 275 12.97 6.33 11.78
N ALA A 276 13.70 6.73 12.81
CA ALA A 276 14.35 5.81 13.74
C ALA A 276 13.33 4.95 14.51
N TYR A 277 12.19 5.55 14.88
CA TYR A 277 11.07 4.85 15.49
C TYR A 277 10.41 3.87 14.51
N ALA A 278 10.06 4.33 13.31
CA ALA A 278 9.40 3.50 12.30
C ALA A 278 10.24 2.27 11.86
N LEU A 279 11.56 2.39 11.90
CA LEU A 279 12.51 1.32 11.57
C LEU A 279 13.00 0.52 12.80
N SER A 280 12.45 0.76 13.99
CA SER A 280 12.76 -0.07 15.15
C SER A 280 12.21 -1.49 14.96
N GLN A 281 12.78 -2.45 15.69
CA GLN A 281 12.30 -3.84 15.66
C GLN A 281 10.82 -3.95 16.04
N ASP A 282 10.37 -3.09 16.95
CA ASP A 282 9.00 -3.09 17.47
C ASP A 282 7.96 -2.63 16.44
N VAL A 283 8.36 -1.88 15.40
CA VAL A 283 7.42 -1.25 14.45
C VAL A 283 7.57 -1.80 13.03
N ILE A 284 8.81 -2.08 12.61
CA ILE A 284 9.12 -2.37 11.19
C ILE A 284 8.37 -3.57 10.65
N HIS A 285 8.18 -4.62 11.45
CA HIS A 285 7.50 -5.84 11.02
C HIS A 285 6.00 -5.60 10.82
N GLY A 286 5.34 -4.89 11.73
CA GLY A 286 3.94 -4.48 11.59
C GLY A 286 3.72 -3.58 10.38
N LEU A 287 4.60 -2.58 10.21
CA LEU A 287 4.55 -1.63 9.09
C LEU A 287 4.71 -2.33 7.72
N LEU A 288 5.74 -3.14 7.55
CA LEU A 288 5.96 -3.86 6.30
C LEU A 288 4.88 -4.92 6.06
N GLY A 289 4.41 -5.59 7.11
CA GLY A 289 3.31 -6.56 7.04
C GLY A 289 2.03 -5.93 6.48
N ARG A 290 1.62 -4.78 7.03
CA ARG A 290 0.50 -3.96 6.51
C ARG A 290 0.72 -3.62 5.03
N ASN A 291 1.88 -3.06 4.72
CA ASN A 291 2.15 -2.49 3.40
C ASN A 291 2.19 -3.57 2.30
N ILE A 292 2.78 -4.74 2.57
CA ILE A 292 2.80 -5.87 1.64
C ILE A 292 1.39 -6.44 1.43
N GLN A 293 0.57 -6.52 2.49
CA GLN A 293 -0.81 -7.00 2.36
C GLN A 293 -1.67 -6.06 1.51
N LEU A 294 -1.54 -4.74 1.71
CA LEU A 294 -2.21 -3.74 0.88
C LEU A 294 -1.83 -3.87 -0.59
N ALA A 295 -0.53 -3.95 -0.89
CA ALA A 295 -0.03 -4.13 -2.26
C ALA A 295 -0.55 -5.43 -2.89
N LYS A 296 -0.53 -6.55 -2.16
CA LYS A 296 -1.05 -7.85 -2.64
C LYS A 296 -2.53 -7.80 -2.96
N ARG A 297 -3.35 -7.27 -2.03
CA ARG A 297 -4.80 -7.20 -2.20
C ARG A 297 -5.16 -6.40 -3.45
N ASN A 298 -4.56 -5.23 -3.58
CA ASN A 298 -4.93 -4.28 -4.61
C ASN A 298 -4.34 -4.65 -5.97
N LEU A 299 -3.20 -5.35 -6.02
CA LEU A 299 -2.76 -6.02 -7.24
C LEU A 299 -3.80 -7.05 -7.72
N GLY A 300 -4.44 -7.79 -6.81
CA GLY A 300 -5.51 -8.73 -7.15
C GLY A 300 -6.70 -8.03 -7.80
N ILE A 301 -7.11 -6.87 -7.27
CA ILE A 301 -8.16 -6.02 -7.86
C ILE A 301 -7.75 -5.55 -9.26
N LEU A 302 -6.54 -5.04 -9.42
CA LEU A 302 -6.03 -4.56 -10.71
C LEU A 302 -5.90 -5.69 -11.74
N GLU A 303 -5.50 -6.88 -11.31
CA GLU A 303 -5.46 -8.06 -12.17
C GLU A 303 -6.84 -8.42 -12.70
N MET A 304 -7.86 -8.46 -11.83
CA MET A 304 -9.25 -8.68 -12.24
C MET A 304 -9.74 -7.62 -13.23
N PHE A 305 -9.36 -6.34 -13.03
CA PHE A 305 -9.66 -5.27 -13.97
C PHE A 305 -9.02 -5.53 -15.35
N VAL A 306 -7.70 -5.78 -15.40
CA VAL A 306 -7.01 -6.03 -16.68
C VAL A 306 -7.55 -7.28 -17.38
N GLU A 307 -7.91 -8.32 -16.63
CA GLU A 307 -8.54 -9.52 -17.18
C GLU A 307 -9.92 -9.23 -17.78
N SER A 308 -10.74 -8.45 -17.10
CA SER A 308 -12.09 -8.06 -17.57
C SER A 308 -12.04 -7.15 -18.80
N PHE A 309 -10.98 -6.35 -18.93
CA PHE A 309 -10.82 -5.36 -20.00
C PHE A 309 -9.67 -5.70 -20.95
N ARG A 310 -9.32 -6.99 -21.15
CA ARG A 310 -8.28 -7.44 -22.12
C ARG A 310 -8.45 -6.93 -23.54
N TRP A 311 -9.67 -6.57 -23.92
CA TRP A 311 -9.98 -5.98 -25.22
C TRP A 311 -9.50 -4.51 -25.35
N ALA A 312 -9.23 -3.85 -24.24
CA ALA A 312 -8.84 -2.44 -24.13
C ALA A 312 -7.46 -2.23 -23.48
N CYS A 313 -6.99 -3.16 -22.65
CA CYS A 313 -5.70 -3.01 -21.99
C CYS A 313 -4.91 -4.32 -21.83
N GLU A 314 -3.60 -4.17 -21.76
CA GLU A 314 -2.64 -5.24 -21.49
C GLU A 314 -1.54 -4.74 -20.56
N TRP A 315 -0.82 -5.67 -19.94
CA TRP A 315 0.27 -5.36 -19.03
C TRP A 315 1.25 -6.53 -18.90
N VAL A 316 2.44 -6.22 -18.41
CA VAL A 316 3.30 -7.21 -17.75
C VAL A 316 3.02 -7.08 -16.26
N LYS A 317 2.42 -8.13 -15.66
CA LYS A 317 2.05 -8.11 -14.25
C LYS A 317 3.28 -7.75 -13.39
N PRO A 318 3.20 -6.69 -12.56
CA PRO A 318 4.30 -6.31 -11.68
C PRO A 318 4.50 -7.38 -10.62
N VAL A 319 5.73 -7.52 -10.14
CA VAL A 319 6.06 -8.51 -9.09
C VAL A 319 6.46 -7.87 -7.76
N ALA A 320 6.70 -6.56 -7.77
CA ALA A 320 7.14 -5.80 -6.64
C ALA A 320 6.76 -4.30 -6.77
N GLY A 321 6.88 -3.58 -5.67
CA GLY A 321 6.53 -2.16 -5.57
C GLY A 321 5.04 -1.94 -5.35
N THR A 322 4.58 -0.77 -5.80
CA THR A 322 3.20 -0.26 -5.65
C THR A 322 2.67 0.28 -6.98
N ILE A 323 3.30 -0.12 -8.08
CA ILE A 323 3.18 0.49 -9.40
C ILE A 323 2.97 -0.58 -10.46
N ALA A 324 2.23 -0.22 -11.51
CA ALA A 324 1.94 -1.05 -12.66
C ALA A 324 1.91 -0.20 -13.92
N PHE A 325 2.62 -0.66 -14.95
CA PHE A 325 2.65 0.02 -16.24
C PHE A 325 1.72 -0.68 -17.23
N ILE A 326 0.53 -0.10 -17.41
CA ILE A 326 -0.56 -0.67 -18.21
C ILE A 326 -0.57 -0.03 -19.57
N LYS A 327 -0.69 -0.84 -20.61
CA LYS A 327 -0.84 -0.40 -21.97
C LYS A 327 -2.32 -0.42 -22.36
N PHE A 328 -2.85 0.72 -22.78
CA PHE A 328 -4.18 0.87 -23.32
C PHE A 328 -4.18 0.92 -24.85
N SER A 329 -5.14 0.24 -25.44
CA SER A 329 -5.33 0.17 -26.89
C SER A 329 -6.81 0.24 -27.24
N LYS A 330 -7.10 0.70 -28.46
CA LYS A 330 -8.44 0.71 -29.03
C LYS A 330 -8.39 0.08 -30.42
N MET A 331 -9.16 -0.98 -30.64
CA MET A 331 -9.19 -1.72 -31.90
C MET A 331 -7.79 -2.20 -32.36
N GLY A 332 -6.94 -2.60 -31.41
CA GLY A 332 -5.59 -3.08 -31.68
C GLY A 332 -4.55 -1.99 -32.00
N GLN A 333 -4.89 -0.71 -31.79
CA GLN A 333 -3.96 0.41 -31.93
C GLN A 333 -3.74 1.11 -30.60
N ASP A 334 -2.50 1.53 -30.35
CA ASP A 334 -2.14 2.30 -29.16
C ASP A 334 -2.89 3.63 -29.16
N ILE A 335 -3.48 3.97 -28.01
CA ILE A 335 -4.22 5.22 -27.85
C ILE A 335 -3.27 6.42 -27.74
N ASP A 336 -3.82 7.63 -27.82
CA ASP A 336 -3.15 8.83 -27.32
C ASP A 336 -3.32 8.86 -25.79
N ASP A 337 -2.27 8.44 -25.07
CA ASP A 337 -2.30 8.27 -23.62
C ASP A 337 -2.44 9.60 -22.88
N VAL A 338 -1.88 10.70 -23.41
CA VAL A 338 -2.02 12.03 -22.80
C VAL A 338 -3.47 12.48 -22.87
N ALA A 339 -4.04 12.51 -24.08
CA ALA A 339 -5.44 12.90 -24.27
C ALA A 339 -6.41 11.97 -23.53
N PHE A 340 -6.06 10.68 -23.40
CA PHE A 340 -6.84 9.74 -22.60
C PHE A 340 -6.80 10.07 -21.11
N CYS A 341 -5.62 10.32 -20.53
CA CYS A 341 -5.47 10.66 -19.12
C CYS A 341 -6.16 11.99 -18.77
N GLU A 342 -6.02 13.02 -19.62
CA GLU A 342 -6.72 14.31 -19.46
C GLU A 342 -8.23 14.10 -19.46
N LYS A 343 -8.76 13.40 -20.47
CA LYS A 343 -10.18 13.13 -20.59
C LYS A 343 -10.73 12.28 -19.45
N LEU A 344 -9.98 11.25 -19.03
CA LEU A 344 -10.35 10.39 -17.90
C LEU A 344 -10.50 11.22 -16.63
N MET A 345 -9.57 12.14 -16.38
CA MET A 345 -9.62 13.02 -15.24
C MET A 345 -10.77 14.03 -15.32
N GLU A 346 -10.97 14.67 -16.48
CA GLU A 346 -12.07 15.63 -16.69
C GLU A 346 -13.46 14.97 -16.52
N GLU A 347 -13.66 13.77 -17.05
CA GLU A 347 -14.98 13.12 -17.05
C GLU A 347 -15.27 12.33 -15.76
N THR A 348 -14.24 11.78 -15.11
CA THR A 348 -14.43 10.85 -13.97
C THR A 348 -13.73 11.28 -12.68
N GLY A 349 -12.75 12.17 -12.77
CA GLY A 349 -11.89 12.56 -11.66
C GLY A 349 -10.76 11.58 -11.35
N VAL A 350 -10.60 10.49 -12.13
CA VAL A 350 -9.49 9.53 -12.00
C VAL A 350 -8.24 10.09 -12.66
N MET A 351 -7.12 10.09 -11.92
CA MET A 351 -5.83 10.55 -12.42
C MET A 351 -4.85 9.38 -12.59
N LEU A 352 -4.24 9.30 -13.78
CA LEU A 352 -3.12 8.43 -14.13
C LEU A 352 -1.93 9.27 -14.62
N CYS A 353 -0.75 8.66 -14.70
CA CYS A 353 0.42 9.27 -15.35
C CYS A 353 0.58 8.76 -16.80
N PRO A 354 0.49 9.62 -17.83
CA PRO A 354 0.64 9.21 -19.23
C PRO A 354 2.07 8.79 -19.56
N GLY A 355 2.22 7.57 -20.08
CA GLY A 355 3.49 6.90 -20.36
C GLY A 355 4.41 7.71 -21.26
N ARG A 356 3.86 8.19 -22.38
CA ARG A 356 4.57 8.95 -23.41
C ARG A 356 5.19 10.23 -22.86
N ARG A 357 4.40 10.96 -22.07
CA ARG A 357 4.80 12.25 -21.50
C ARG A 357 5.78 12.07 -20.35
N CYS A 358 5.52 11.12 -19.47
CA CYS A 358 6.24 10.95 -18.21
C CYS A 358 7.53 10.12 -18.32
N PHE A 359 7.57 9.15 -19.23
CA PHE A 359 8.67 8.18 -19.32
C PHE A 359 9.36 8.13 -20.69
N GLY A 360 8.80 8.77 -21.73
CA GLY A 360 9.42 8.90 -23.05
C GLY A 360 8.49 8.56 -24.21
N GLU A 361 8.74 9.14 -25.39
CA GLU A 361 7.89 9.02 -26.58
C GLU A 361 7.63 7.57 -27.01
N GLU A 362 8.55 6.64 -26.71
CA GLU A 362 8.41 5.21 -27.00
C GLU A 362 7.32 4.49 -26.20
N PHE A 363 6.76 5.13 -25.15
CA PHE A 363 5.70 4.56 -24.30
C PHE A 363 4.31 5.09 -24.61
N LYS A 364 4.07 5.45 -25.88
CA LYS A 364 2.72 5.78 -26.36
C LYS A 364 1.72 4.68 -26.00
N GLY A 365 0.57 5.09 -25.47
CA GLY A 365 -0.51 4.19 -25.05
C GLY A 365 -0.31 3.57 -23.67
N TYR A 366 0.81 3.79 -22.98
CA TYR A 366 0.97 3.34 -21.60
C TYR A 366 0.45 4.37 -20.59
N SER A 367 0.06 3.91 -19.42
CA SER A 367 -0.17 4.73 -18.23
C SER A 367 0.35 4.02 -16.98
N ASP A 368 0.94 4.78 -16.07
CA ASP A 368 1.33 4.29 -14.75
C ASP A 368 0.13 4.35 -13.79
N ILE A 369 -0.12 3.25 -13.09
CA ILE A 369 -1.20 3.07 -12.13
C ILE A 369 -0.65 2.56 -10.79
N GLN A 370 -1.06 3.22 -9.72
CA GLN A 370 -0.81 2.82 -8.35
C GLN A 370 -1.65 1.59 -7.98
N THR A 371 -1.00 0.56 -7.48
CA THR A 371 -1.66 -0.66 -7.00
C THR A 371 -1.95 -0.60 -5.51
N VAL A 372 -2.10 0.59 -4.89
CA VAL A 372 -2.36 0.73 -3.44
C VAL A 372 -3.42 1.80 -3.13
N LEU A 373 -4.70 1.42 -3.15
CA LEU A 373 -5.81 2.18 -2.59
C LEU A 373 -6.24 1.69 -1.19
N MET A 374 -6.68 2.60 -0.32
CA MET A 374 -7.45 2.24 0.87
C MET A 374 -8.89 1.94 0.45
N MET A 375 -9.42 0.79 0.86
CA MET A 375 -10.87 0.58 0.86
C MET A 375 -11.51 1.46 1.92
N SER A 376 -12.68 2.03 1.64
CA SER A 376 -13.39 2.86 2.58
C SER A 376 -13.94 2.03 3.76
N GLY A 377 -14.15 2.66 4.92
CA GLY A 377 -14.72 2.00 6.11
C GLY A 377 -16.19 1.55 5.92
N GLU A 378 -16.84 1.95 4.82
CA GLU A 378 -18.25 1.67 4.53
C GLU A 378 -18.52 0.19 4.23
N ALA A 379 -17.70 -0.43 3.36
CA ALA A 379 -17.85 -1.83 3.00
C ALA A 379 -17.70 -2.76 4.23
N TRP A 380 -16.76 -2.44 5.12
CA TRP A 380 -16.54 -3.20 6.35
C TRP A 380 -17.71 -3.10 7.33
N LEU A 381 -18.32 -1.92 7.45
CA LEU A 381 -19.49 -1.75 8.32
C LEU A 381 -20.68 -2.56 7.82
N TYR A 382 -20.97 -2.56 6.51
CA TYR A 382 -22.06 -3.35 5.95
C TYR A 382 -21.77 -4.86 5.95
N LEU A 383 -20.52 -5.29 5.81
CA LEU A 383 -20.14 -6.69 6.00
C LEU A 383 -20.40 -7.14 7.45
N LEU A 384 -19.99 -6.34 8.43
CA LEU A 384 -20.27 -6.61 9.84
C LEU A 384 -21.79 -6.64 10.10
N ALA A 385 -22.56 -5.74 9.48
CA ALA A 385 -24.01 -5.73 9.56
C ALA A 385 -24.65 -7.01 9.02
N VAL A 386 -24.16 -7.54 7.87
CA VAL A 386 -24.61 -8.83 7.32
C VAL A 386 -24.36 -9.97 8.31
N LEU A 387 -23.16 -10.05 8.88
CA LEU A 387 -22.78 -11.11 9.82
C LEU A 387 -23.61 -11.06 11.10
N ILE A 388 -23.71 -9.88 11.72
CA ILE A 388 -24.52 -9.68 12.92
C ILE A 388 -25.99 -10.01 12.66
N ASN A 389 -26.54 -9.53 11.54
CA ASN A 389 -27.93 -9.76 11.20
C ASN A 389 -28.20 -11.24 10.85
N ALA A 390 -27.23 -11.96 10.27
CA ALA A 390 -27.32 -13.40 10.06
C ALA A 390 -27.45 -14.16 11.39
N VAL A 391 -26.67 -13.78 12.42
CA VAL A 391 -26.80 -14.37 13.77
C VAL A 391 -28.21 -14.17 14.32
N ASN A 392 -28.75 -12.95 14.24
CA ASN A 392 -30.12 -12.68 14.70
C ASN A 392 -31.18 -13.44 13.88
N LEU A 393 -30.97 -13.58 12.57
CA LEU A 393 -31.84 -14.37 11.71
C LEU A 393 -31.86 -15.85 12.14
N PHE A 394 -30.70 -16.45 12.39
CA PHE A 394 -30.60 -17.82 12.93
C PHE A 394 -31.27 -17.96 14.30
N LEU A 395 -31.10 -16.97 15.19
CA LEU A 395 -31.79 -16.95 16.48
C LEU A 395 -33.31 -16.91 16.33
N GLN A 396 -33.84 -16.14 15.37
CA GLN A 396 -35.29 -16.11 15.13
C GLN A 396 -35.83 -17.41 14.51
N VAL A 397 -35.05 -18.06 13.64
CA VAL A 397 -35.38 -19.42 13.16
C VAL A 397 -35.42 -20.40 14.33
N PHE A 398 -34.42 -20.36 15.22
CA PHE A 398 -34.39 -21.19 16.42
C PHE A 398 -35.60 -20.92 17.34
N PHE A 399 -35.95 -19.65 17.59
CA PHE A 399 -37.15 -19.30 18.38
C PHE A 399 -38.44 -19.81 17.74
N THR A 400 -38.57 -19.67 16.42
CA THR A 400 -39.74 -20.14 15.67
C THR A 400 -39.89 -21.66 15.75
N ILE A 401 -38.79 -22.41 15.64
CA ILE A 401 -38.78 -23.88 15.80
C ILE A 401 -39.21 -24.24 17.21
N MET A 402 -38.61 -23.63 18.24
CA MET A 402 -38.95 -23.89 19.64
C MET A 402 -40.43 -23.60 19.95
N TYR A 403 -40.97 -22.48 19.49
CA TYR A 403 -42.40 -22.19 19.66
C TYR A 403 -43.31 -23.16 18.90
N SER A 404 -42.87 -23.67 17.74
CA SER A 404 -43.63 -24.65 16.96
C SER A 404 -43.59 -26.04 17.61
N ASP A 405 -42.44 -26.47 18.14
CA ASP A 405 -42.30 -27.72 18.89
C ASP A 405 -43.18 -27.71 20.16
N LEU A 406 -43.35 -26.55 20.80
CA LEU A 406 -44.27 -26.39 21.92
C LEU A 406 -45.76 -26.45 21.51
N GLU A 407 -46.10 -26.08 20.27
CA GLU A 407 -47.45 -26.21 19.72
C GLU A 407 -47.80 -27.67 19.41
N TRP A 408 -46.82 -28.45 18.93
CA TRP A 408 -46.93 -29.90 18.74
C TRP A 408 -47.10 -30.67 20.05
N TYR A 409 -46.86 -30.07 21.22
CA TYR A 409 -47.18 -30.64 22.54
C TYR A 409 -48.65 -31.07 22.69
N VAL A 410 -49.56 -30.51 21.87
CA VAL A 410 -50.98 -30.87 21.84
C VAL A 410 -51.24 -32.18 21.05
N VAL A 411 -50.23 -32.76 20.38
CA VAL A 411 -50.30 -34.00 19.59
C VAL A 411 -49.17 -34.96 20.01
N PRO A 412 -49.43 -36.26 20.30
CA PRO A 412 -48.47 -37.09 21.00
C PRO A 412 -47.39 -37.66 20.06
N ARG A 413 -46.20 -37.03 20.04
CA ARG A 413 -44.87 -37.68 19.88
C ARG A 413 -43.75 -36.64 19.98
N ASP A 414 -42.83 -36.89 20.91
CA ASP A 414 -41.56 -36.22 21.23
C ASP A 414 -41.65 -34.87 22.00
N TYR A 415 -41.14 -34.89 23.23
CA TYR A 415 -41.45 -33.93 24.30
C TYR A 415 -40.37 -32.84 24.46
N ILE A 416 -40.77 -31.56 24.47
CA ILE A 416 -40.00 -30.47 25.08
C ILE A 416 -40.77 -29.89 26.29
N ASN A 417 -40.11 -29.80 27.45
CA ASN A 417 -40.72 -29.28 28.68
C ASN A 417 -40.87 -27.75 28.58
N PRO A 418 -42.05 -27.16 28.85
CA PRO A 418 -42.28 -25.71 28.84
C PRO A 418 -41.28 -24.92 29.70
N ILE A 419 -40.86 -25.47 30.84
CA ILE A 419 -39.89 -24.84 31.74
C ILE A 419 -38.51 -24.79 31.07
N ASP A 420 -38.07 -25.90 30.48
CA ASP A 420 -36.77 -25.99 29.80
C ASP A 420 -36.72 -25.11 28.55
N LEU A 421 -37.83 -25.02 27.82
CA LEU A 421 -37.97 -24.13 26.67
C LEU A 421 -37.89 -22.66 27.07
N CYS A 422 -38.65 -22.22 28.07
CA CYS A 422 -38.59 -20.84 28.57
C CYS A 422 -37.18 -20.47 29.05
N ASN A 423 -36.50 -21.36 29.78
CA ASN A 423 -35.13 -21.14 30.25
C ASN A 423 -34.14 -20.99 29.10
N ARG A 424 -34.22 -21.86 28.08
CA ARG A 424 -33.37 -21.77 26.88
C ARG A 424 -33.61 -20.48 26.11
N LEU A 425 -34.87 -20.15 25.82
CA LEU A 425 -35.21 -18.94 25.05
C LEU A 425 -34.82 -17.66 25.80
N ASN A 426 -35.11 -17.56 27.10
CA ASN A 426 -34.78 -16.40 27.92
C ASN A 426 -33.27 -16.09 27.93
N THR A 427 -32.41 -17.10 27.75
CA THR A 427 -30.95 -16.92 27.66
C THR A 427 -30.53 -16.11 26.43
N TYR A 428 -31.31 -16.14 25.35
CA TYR A 428 -30.97 -15.52 24.07
C TYR A 428 -31.75 -14.24 23.75
N ILE A 429 -32.87 -13.96 24.45
CA ILE A 429 -33.71 -12.78 24.19
C ILE A 429 -32.95 -11.46 24.41
N VAL A 430 -32.20 -11.33 25.50
CA VAL A 430 -31.42 -10.12 25.78
C VAL A 430 -30.21 -9.98 24.87
N PRO A 431 -29.38 -11.03 24.64
CA PRO A 431 -28.29 -10.98 23.65
C PRO A 431 -28.75 -10.60 22.24
N GLU A 432 -29.87 -11.14 21.75
CA GLU A 432 -30.45 -10.79 20.44
C GLU A 432 -30.73 -9.28 20.34
N ALA A 433 -31.44 -8.74 21.33
CA ALA A 433 -31.76 -7.31 21.39
C ALA A 433 -30.50 -6.44 21.52
N ALA A 434 -29.51 -6.87 22.32
CA ALA A 434 -28.27 -6.13 22.54
C ALA A 434 -27.40 -6.06 21.28
N VAL A 435 -27.26 -7.17 20.56
CA VAL A 435 -26.50 -7.22 19.31
C VAL A 435 -27.17 -6.38 18.21
N HIS A 436 -28.50 -6.40 18.12
CA HIS A 436 -29.25 -5.51 17.23
C HIS A 436 -29.08 -4.03 17.61
N ALA A 437 -29.13 -3.69 18.91
CA ALA A 437 -28.91 -2.34 19.40
C ALA A 437 -27.50 -1.83 19.08
N PHE A 438 -26.48 -2.68 19.30
CA PHE A 438 -25.09 -2.37 18.95
C PHE A 438 -24.94 -2.01 17.47
N LEU A 439 -25.50 -2.83 16.57
CA LEU A 439 -25.49 -2.55 15.13
C LEU A 439 -26.17 -1.21 14.80
N THR A 440 -27.31 -0.93 15.45
CA THR A 440 -28.04 0.33 15.23
C THR A 440 -27.24 1.55 15.69
N VAL A 441 -26.52 1.45 16.82
CA VAL A 441 -25.62 2.51 17.31
C VAL A 441 -24.44 2.71 16.37
N LEU A 442 -23.88 1.64 15.79
CA LEU A 442 -22.82 1.77 14.79
C LEU A 442 -23.28 2.57 13.57
N PHE A 443 -24.50 2.35 13.07
CA PHE A 443 -25.05 3.16 11.98
C PHE A 443 -25.25 4.63 12.36
N LEU A 444 -25.62 4.92 13.62
CA LEU A 444 -25.71 6.28 14.12
C LEU A 444 -24.34 6.98 14.16
N ILE A 445 -23.33 6.34 14.75
CA ILE A 445 -21.98 6.90 14.90
C ILE A 445 -21.35 7.19 13.52
N ASN A 446 -21.61 6.33 12.54
CA ASN A 446 -21.04 6.47 11.20
C ASN A 446 -21.94 7.24 10.21
N GLY A 447 -23.09 7.79 10.66
CA GLY A 447 -23.92 8.68 9.84
C GLY A 447 -24.77 7.99 8.75
N TYR A 448 -25.03 6.69 8.85
CA TYR A 448 -25.85 5.95 7.88
C TYR A 448 -27.35 6.05 8.20
N TRP A 449 -27.95 7.21 7.89
CA TRP A 449 -29.32 7.57 8.28
C TRP A 449 -30.39 6.60 7.76
N ILE A 450 -30.27 6.09 6.53
CA ILE A 450 -31.25 5.15 5.97
C ILE A 450 -31.24 3.84 6.77
N ALA A 451 -30.05 3.25 6.98
CA ALA A 451 -29.90 2.05 7.78
C ALA A 451 -30.40 2.27 9.22
N LEU A 452 -30.06 3.41 9.83
CA LEU A 452 -30.55 3.78 11.15
C LEU A 452 -32.09 3.81 11.22
N ILE A 453 -32.74 4.54 10.32
CA ILE A 453 -34.21 4.69 10.29
C ILE A 453 -34.90 3.33 10.15
N LEU A 454 -34.34 2.42 9.34
CA LEU A 454 -34.89 1.08 9.18
C LEU A 454 -34.79 0.23 10.45
N ASN A 455 -33.73 0.40 11.27
CA ASN A 455 -33.55 -0.37 12.51
C ASN A 455 -34.29 0.20 13.73
N LEU A 456 -34.59 1.50 13.74
CA LEU A 456 -35.22 2.18 14.88
C LEU A 456 -36.54 1.56 15.36
N PRO A 457 -37.48 1.12 14.50
CA PRO A 457 -38.74 0.52 14.96
C PRO A 457 -38.54 -0.75 15.79
N LEU A 458 -37.65 -1.65 15.34
CA LEU A 458 -37.36 -2.89 16.07
C LEU A 458 -36.55 -2.61 17.34
N LEU A 459 -35.62 -1.65 17.29
CA LEU A 459 -34.87 -1.23 18.47
C LEU A 459 -35.80 -0.66 19.55
N ALA A 460 -36.71 0.24 19.18
CA ALA A 460 -37.67 0.85 20.10
C ALA A 460 -38.61 -0.20 20.71
N TYR A 461 -39.06 -1.17 19.90
CA TYR A 461 -39.88 -2.28 20.39
C TYR A 461 -39.13 -3.13 21.42
N ASN A 462 -37.91 -3.56 21.12
CA ASN A 462 -37.08 -4.36 22.02
C ASN A 462 -36.74 -3.58 23.31
N ALA A 463 -36.38 -2.30 23.19
CA ALA A 463 -36.09 -1.45 24.34
C ALA A 463 -37.30 -1.27 25.25
N LYS A 464 -38.48 -1.00 24.67
CA LYS A 464 -39.74 -0.90 25.43
C LYS A 464 -40.05 -2.20 26.17
N LYS A 465 -39.93 -3.35 25.50
CA LYS A 465 -40.21 -4.67 26.07
C LYS A 465 -39.27 -5.04 27.23
N ILE A 466 -37.99 -4.65 27.12
CA ILE A 466 -37.00 -4.84 28.18
C ILE A 466 -37.30 -3.90 29.35
N PHE A 467 -37.57 -2.62 29.08
CA PHE A 467 -37.88 -1.62 30.11
C PHE A 467 -39.15 -1.95 30.90
N GLU A 468 -40.18 -2.46 30.23
CA GLU A 468 -41.44 -2.89 30.87
C GLU A 468 -41.33 -4.28 31.53
N ASN A 469 -40.16 -4.94 31.51
CA ASN A 469 -39.93 -6.30 32.01
C ASN A 469 -40.84 -7.38 31.40
N GLN A 470 -41.30 -7.17 30.16
CA GLN A 470 -42.18 -8.09 29.43
C GLN A 470 -41.43 -9.03 28.47
N HIS A 471 -40.10 -9.06 28.56
CA HIS A 471 -39.24 -9.82 27.65
C HIS A 471 -39.07 -11.29 28.05
N LEU A 472 -39.24 -11.63 29.34
CA LEU A 472 -39.10 -12.99 29.85
C LEU A 472 -40.36 -13.83 29.61
N LEU A 473 -40.15 -15.07 29.20
CA LEU A 473 -41.21 -16.07 29.04
C LEU A 473 -41.47 -16.77 30.37
N ASP A 474 -42.75 -16.85 30.75
CA ASP A 474 -43.23 -17.60 31.93
C ASP A 474 -43.85 -18.92 31.49
N ALA A 475 -43.33 -20.04 32.02
CA ALA A 475 -43.79 -21.38 31.70
C ALA A 475 -45.26 -21.63 32.09
N THR A 476 -45.83 -20.87 33.03
CA THR A 476 -47.24 -20.99 33.44
C THR A 476 -48.21 -20.29 32.48
N GLU A 477 -47.74 -19.28 31.74
CA GLU A 477 -48.56 -18.50 30.80
C GLU A 477 -48.24 -18.76 29.33
N ILE A 478 -47.15 -19.48 29.04
CA ILE A 478 -46.60 -19.65 27.69
C ILE A 478 -47.64 -20.20 26.70
N PHE A 479 -48.46 -21.17 27.09
CA PHE A 479 -49.50 -21.74 26.23
C PHE A 479 -50.61 -20.74 25.89
N ARG A 480 -50.94 -19.82 26.81
CA ARG A 480 -51.97 -18.79 26.58
C ARG A 480 -51.48 -17.70 25.62
N LYS A 481 -50.18 -17.40 25.65
CA LYS A 481 -49.53 -16.35 24.85
C LYS A 481 -48.73 -16.88 23.67
N LEU A 482 -48.72 -18.19 23.42
CA LEU A 482 -47.87 -18.84 22.42
C LEU A 482 -48.03 -18.22 21.03
N ASN A 483 -49.28 -18.02 20.60
CA ASN A 483 -49.58 -17.39 19.31
C ASN A 483 -49.02 -15.96 19.18
N VAL A 484 -48.93 -15.22 20.28
CA VAL A 484 -48.38 -13.86 20.30
C VAL A 484 -46.86 -13.91 20.12
N HIS A 485 -46.17 -14.76 20.88
CA HIS A 485 -44.72 -14.92 20.80
C HIS A 485 -44.26 -15.51 19.45
N LYS A 486 -45.03 -16.46 18.91
CA LYS A 486 -44.81 -17.01 17.58
C LYS A 486 -44.94 -15.92 16.52
N LYS A 487 -46.02 -15.13 16.56
CA LYS A 487 -46.23 -14.00 15.63
C LYS A 487 -45.11 -12.97 15.74
N GLU A 488 -44.66 -12.64 16.94
CA GLU A 488 -43.53 -11.73 17.18
C GLU A 488 -42.24 -12.27 16.54
N SER A 489 -41.91 -13.54 16.77
CA SER A 489 -40.72 -14.17 16.18
C SER A 489 -40.79 -14.19 14.65
N PHE A 490 -41.95 -14.46 14.06
CA PHE A 490 -42.15 -14.37 12.61
C PHE A 490 -41.97 -12.93 12.06
N ILE A 491 -42.44 -11.92 12.77
CA ILE A 491 -42.26 -10.51 12.37
C ILE A 491 -40.77 -10.15 12.43
N LYS A 492 -40.07 -10.50 13.51
CA LYS A 492 -38.62 -10.28 13.64
C LYS A 492 -37.83 -11.05 12.58
N LEU A 493 -38.20 -12.30 12.29
CA LEU A 493 -37.60 -13.10 11.24
C LEU A 493 -37.76 -12.43 9.87
N GLY A 494 -38.96 -11.96 9.55
CA GLY A 494 -39.24 -11.21 8.31
C GLY A 494 -38.42 -9.92 8.22
N PHE A 495 -38.31 -9.18 9.32
CA PHE A 495 -37.45 -7.99 9.41
C PHE A 495 -35.98 -8.32 9.13
N HIS A 496 -35.40 -9.30 9.84
CA HIS A 496 -34.00 -9.67 9.64
C HIS A 496 -33.74 -10.21 8.24
N LEU A 497 -34.70 -10.91 7.63
CA LEU A 497 -34.57 -11.37 6.25
C LEU A 497 -34.51 -10.19 5.26
N ILE A 498 -35.39 -9.21 5.41
CA ILE A 498 -35.39 -7.99 4.58
C ILE A 498 -34.09 -7.21 4.79
N MET A 499 -33.69 -7.01 6.05
CA MET A 499 -32.47 -6.28 6.38
C MET A 499 -31.22 -7.04 5.93
N PHE A 500 -31.23 -8.36 5.88
CA PHE A 500 -30.13 -9.16 5.35
C PHE A 500 -29.86 -8.80 3.89
N PHE A 501 -30.91 -8.77 3.05
CA PHE A 501 -30.78 -8.38 1.65
C PHE A 501 -30.45 -6.90 1.50
N PHE A 502 -31.00 -6.02 2.35
CA PHE A 502 -30.64 -4.61 2.33
C PHE A 502 -29.15 -4.40 2.66
N TYR A 503 -28.62 -5.04 3.70
CA TYR A 503 -27.20 -4.94 4.07
C TYR A 503 -26.31 -5.60 3.03
N LEU A 504 -26.71 -6.74 2.47
CA LEU A 504 -26.00 -7.40 1.39
C LEU A 504 -25.95 -6.51 0.15
N TYR A 505 -27.07 -5.91 -0.24
CA TYR A 505 -27.13 -4.95 -1.33
C TYR A 505 -26.28 -3.71 -1.05
N SER A 506 -26.37 -3.15 0.15
CA SER A 506 -25.61 -1.96 0.54
C SER A 506 -24.11 -2.25 0.60
N MET A 507 -23.72 -3.45 1.04
CA MET A 507 -22.35 -3.95 0.99
C MET A 507 -21.89 -4.08 -0.47
N ILE A 508 -22.68 -4.71 -1.33
CA ILE A 508 -22.36 -4.85 -2.75
C ILE A 508 -22.26 -3.47 -3.42
N VAL A 509 -23.18 -2.55 -3.15
CA VAL A 509 -23.13 -1.18 -3.67
C VAL A 509 -21.94 -0.42 -3.11
N ALA A 510 -21.60 -0.59 -1.83
CA ALA A 510 -20.41 0.02 -1.24
C ALA A 510 -19.14 -0.54 -1.89
N LEU A 511 -19.06 -1.86 -2.12
CA LEU A 511 -17.96 -2.51 -2.85
C LEU A 511 -17.89 -2.03 -4.30
N ILE A 512 -19.01 -1.90 -5.00
CA ILE A 512 -19.07 -1.38 -6.38
C ILE A 512 -18.72 0.11 -6.41
N ARG A 513 -19.16 0.89 -5.41
CA ARG A 513 -18.78 2.30 -5.28
C ARG A 513 -17.31 2.45 -5.00
N ASP A 514 -16.76 1.61 -4.13
CA ASP A 514 -15.31 1.51 -3.86
C ASP A 514 -14.53 0.99 -5.08
N GLU A 515 -15.15 0.23 -5.99
CA GLU A 515 -14.56 -0.10 -7.31
C GLU A 515 -14.64 1.08 -8.30
N SER A 516 -15.48 2.07 -8.02
CA SER A 516 -15.65 3.32 -8.79
C SER A 516 -15.05 4.56 -8.12
N HIS A 517 -14.34 4.37 -7.00
CA HIS A 517 -13.69 5.38 -6.17
C HIS A 517 -12.19 5.10 -6.03
#